data_AF-A0A2W4SGV3-F1
#
_entry.id   AF-A0A2W4SGV3-F1
#
_cell.length_a   1.000
_cell.length_b   1.000
_cell.length_c   1.000
_cell.angle_alpha   90.00
_cell.angle_beta   90.00
_cell.angle_gamma   90.00
#
_symmetry.space_group_name_H-M   'P 1'
#
loop_
_entity.id
_entity.type
_entity.pdbx_description
1 polymer ?
#
loop_
_entity_poly.entity_id
_entity_poly.type
_entity_poly.pdbx_seq_one_letter_code
_entity_poly.pdbx_strand_id
1 'polypeptide(L)'
;MDTIGVNRRTVLRQAGSWALASGVLAIATRTDWARAGEAENGEDDRAAFSGEVVKRLAMELAQRPFAKPEIELPEPFSKLSYDQYRDIRFRPEQAIWRGENLDYELQLFALGYIYDIPVDIWLVEDGWMRKLKADGTLFSIGPLIPDAPQAAPFGFSGFRIHGPINQSDV
;
A
#
# COMPACT_ATOMS: atom_id res chain seq x y z
N MET A 1 38.46 -30.87 -34.60
CA MET A 1 37.40 -29.97 -35.08
C MET A 1 36.18 -30.83 -35.23
N ASP A 2 35.45 -31.06 -34.14
CA ASP A 2 34.36 -32.04 -34.07
C ASP A 2 33.15 -31.40 -33.41
N THR A 3 32.08 -31.25 -34.20
CA THR A 3 30.77 -30.78 -33.76
C THR A 3 29.83 -31.97 -33.63
N ILE A 4 29.52 -32.39 -32.39
CA ILE A 4 28.45 -33.35 -32.12
C ILE A 4 27.16 -32.56 -31.95
N GLY A 5 26.41 -32.40 -33.05
CA GLY A 5 25.07 -31.83 -33.04
C GLY A 5 24.05 -32.86 -32.57
N VAL A 6 23.47 -32.64 -31.38
CA VAL A 6 22.35 -33.46 -30.88
C VAL A 6 21.04 -32.95 -31.49
N ASN A 7 20.36 -33.83 -32.23
CA ASN A 7 19.13 -33.54 -32.97
C ASN A 7 17.90 -33.75 -32.07
N ARG A 8 16.99 -32.76 -32.05
CA ARG A 8 15.82 -32.66 -31.16
C ARG A 8 14.74 -33.74 -31.37
N ARG A 9 14.96 -34.63 -32.34
CA ARG A 9 13.99 -35.63 -32.81
C ARG A 9 14.06 -36.97 -32.06
N THR A 10 15.06 -37.16 -31.21
CA THR A 10 15.29 -38.41 -30.46
C THR A 10 14.52 -38.50 -29.13
N VAL A 11 13.95 -37.39 -28.64
CA VAL A 11 13.34 -37.34 -27.28
C VAL A 11 11.85 -37.74 -27.25
N LEU A 12 11.18 -37.96 -28.40
CA LEU A 12 9.72 -38.14 -28.44
C LEU A 12 9.21 -39.49 -28.98
N ARG A 13 9.95 -40.60 -28.81
CA ARG A 13 9.49 -41.94 -29.29
C ARG A 13 9.62 -43.09 -28.29
N GLN A 14 9.44 -42.89 -26.99
CA GLN A 14 9.24 -44.03 -26.08
C GLN A 14 8.04 -43.80 -25.15
N ALA A 15 6.87 -44.18 -25.66
CA ALA A 15 5.76 -44.65 -24.85
C ALA A 15 5.84 -46.19 -24.80
N GLY A 16 5.69 -46.78 -23.63
CA GLY A 16 5.73 -48.24 -23.45
C GLY A 16 5.29 -48.64 -22.05
N SER A 17 4.04 -49.09 -21.97
CA SER A 17 3.21 -49.36 -20.79
C SER A 17 3.70 -50.48 -19.88
N TRP A 18 3.41 -50.38 -18.58
CA TRP A 18 3.16 -51.53 -17.71
C TRP A 18 1.92 -51.26 -16.86
N ALA A 19 0.92 -52.14 -16.98
CA ALA A 19 -0.28 -52.18 -16.16
C ALA A 19 -0.31 -53.53 -15.43
N LEU A 20 -0.48 -53.53 -14.10
CA LEU A 20 -1.06 -54.66 -13.35
C LEU A 20 -1.81 -54.17 -12.09
N ALA A 21 -3.11 -54.42 -12.12
CA ALA A 21 -4.10 -54.76 -11.09
C ALA A 21 -3.93 -54.39 -9.58
N SER A 22 -4.94 -53.64 -9.11
CA SER A 22 -5.86 -53.91 -7.99
C SER A 22 -5.35 -54.13 -6.55
N GLY A 23 -5.74 -53.21 -5.66
CA GLY A 23 -5.85 -53.42 -4.21
C GLY A 23 -6.55 -52.25 -3.52
N VAL A 24 -7.74 -52.48 -2.96
CA VAL A 24 -8.56 -51.51 -2.22
C VAL A 24 -7.92 -51.18 -0.87
N LEU A 25 -7.78 -49.89 -0.52
CA LEU A 25 -7.93 -49.43 0.85
C LEU A 25 -8.42 -47.98 0.89
N ALA A 26 -9.62 -47.80 1.45
CA ALA A 26 -10.23 -46.52 1.74
C ALA A 26 -9.49 -45.80 2.86
N ILE A 27 -9.19 -44.51 2.66
CA ILE A 27 -9.16 -43.49 3.72
C ILE A 27 -9.83 -42.25 3.12
N ALA A 28 -11.04 -41.99 3.59
CA ALA A 28 -11.67 -40.69 3.47
C ALA A 28 -11.04 -39.78 4.52
N THR A 29 -10.25 -38.81 4.09
CA THR A 29 -10.05 -37.58 4.88
C THR A 29 -10.50 -36.43 4.00
N ARG A 30 -11.79 -36.07 4.17
CA ARG A 30 -12.20 -34.68 4.04
C ARG A 30 -11.39 -33.92 5.09
N THR A 31 -10.27 -33.35 4.68
CA THR A 31 -9.56 -32.38 5.51
C THR A 31 -9.86 -31.02 4.91
N ASP A 32 -10.95 -30.45 5.42
CA ASP A 32 -11.10 -29.03 5.73
C ASP A 32 -10.26 -28.05 4.89
N TRP A 33 -10.78 -27.68 3.72
CA TRP A 33 -10.42 -26.44 3.02
C TRP A 33 -11.00 -25.19 3.72
N ALA A 34 -11.42 -25.34 4.97
CA ALA A 34 -12.06 -24.33 5.80
C ALA A 34 -11.20 -24.02 7.03
N ARG A 35 -9.96 -23.57 6.80
CA ARG A 35 -9.22 -22.73 7.75
C ARG A 35 -8.02 -22.02 7.10
N ALA A 36 -8.25 -21.37 5.95
CA ALA A 36 -7.40 -20.24 5.54
C ALA A 36 -8.00 -18.98 6.17
N GLY A 37 -7.84 -18.90 7.49
CA GLY A 37 -8.27 -17.80 8.32
C GLY A 37 -7.24 -17.62 9.40
N GLU A 38 -6.09 -17.08 9.01
CA GLU A 38 -5.22 -16.34 9.90
C GLU A 38 -4.98 -14.99 9.22
N ALA A 39 -5.72 -14.00 9.72
CA ALA A 39 -5.37 -12.61 9.53
C ALA A 39 -3.95 -12.43 10.07
N GLU A 40 -3.00 -12.13 9.17
CA GLU A 40 -1.70 -11.57 9.55
C GLU A 40 -1.97 -10.21 10.19
N ASN A 41 -2.04 -10.23 11.51
CA ASN A 41 -2.14 -9.05 12.33
C ASN A 41 -0.72 -8.54 12.56
N GLY A 42 -0.29 -7.55 11.76
CA GLY A 42 0.65 -6.51 12.16
C GLY A 42 2.06 -6.92 12.59
N GLU A 43 2.77 -7.72 11.79
CA GLU A 43 4.24 -7.72 11.84
C GLU A 43 4.73 -6.43 11.16
N ASP A 44 5.69 -5.77 11.78
CA ASP A 44 6.19 -4.45 11.43
C ASP A 44 6.56 -4.32 9.94
N ASP A 45 5.72 -3.64 9.15
CA ASP A 45 5.92 -3.32 7.72
C ASP A 45 7.05 -2.27 7.53
N ARG A 46 8.04 -2.29 8.44
CA ARG A 46 9.20 -1.41 8.48
C ARG A 46 10.32 -2.02 7.64
N ALA A 47 10.57 -1.39 6.51
CA ALA A 47 11.75 -1.69 5.70
C ALA A 47 12.92 -0.79 6.15
N ALA A 48 14.15 -1.28 6.05
CA ALA A 48 15.32 -0.43 6.26
C ALA A 48 15.39 0.66 5.18
N PHE A 49 15.57 1.91 5.60
CA PHE A 49 15.71 3.04 4.69
C PHE A 49 17.17 3.35 4.37
N SER A 50 17.43 3.69 3.11
CA SER A 50 18.64 4.39 2.69
C SER A 50 18.31 5.29 1.50
N GLY A 51 19.11 6.32 1.27
CA GLY A 51 18.93 7.19 0.10
C GLY A 51 18.99 6.45 -1.24
N GLU A 52 19.66 5.29 -1.30
CA GLU A 52 19.70 4.42 -2.49
C GLU A 52 18.34 3.81 -2.83
N VAL A 53 17.44 3.64 -1.84
CA VAL A 53 16.07 3.19 -2.09
C VAL A 53 15.34 4.15 -3.02
N VAL A 54 15.46 5.46 -2.78
CA VAL A 54 14.80 6.50 -3.58
C VAL A 54 15.40 6.57 -4.98
N LYS A 55 16.74 6.49 -5.10
CA LYS A 55 17.42 6.50 -6.40
C LYS A 55 17.03 5.30 -7.26
N ARG A 56 17.00 4.10 -6.66
CA ARG A 56 16.58 2.88 -7.35
C ARG A 56 15.14 2.99 -7.85
N LEU A 57 14.21 3.44 -7.00
CA LEU A 57 12.82 3.64 -7.41
C LEU A 57 12.71 4.63 -8.58
N ALA A 58 13.43 5.75 -8.53
CA ALA A 58 13.44 6.72 -9.62
C ALA A 58 13.99 6.12 -10.93
N MET A 59 15.07 5.32 -10.86
CA MET A 59 15.64 4.63 -12.02
C MET A 59 14.67 3.62 -12.63
N GLU A 60 13.95 2.86 -11.80
CA GLU A 60 12.93 1.90 -12.26
C GLU A 60 11.75 2.63 -12.94
N LEU A 61 11.28 3.74 -12.36
CA LEU A 61 10.22 4.57 -12.94
C LEU A 61 10.63 5.18 -14.29
N ALA A 62 11.90 5.58 -14.43
CA ALA A 62 12.40 6.19 -15.66
C ALA A 62 12.50 5.21 -16.85
N GLN A 63 12.48 3.89 -16.60
CA GLN A 63 12.56 2.86 -17.64
C GLN A 63 11.23 2.58 -18.33
N ARG A 64 10.11 3.15 -17.84
CA ARG A 64 8.77 2.90 -18.36
C ARG A 64 8.10 4.20 -18.80
N PRO A 65 7.13 4.15 -19.73
CA PRO A 65 6.28 5.29 -20.03
C PRO A 65 5.62 5.83 -18.76
N PHE A 66 5.38 7.15 -18.73
CA PHE A 66 4.69 7.79 -17.63
C PHE A 66 3.28 7.19 -17.44
N ALA A 67 2.96 6.85 -16.19
CA ALA A 67 1.64 6.46 -15.75
C ALA A 67 1.22 7.40 -14.61
N LYS A 68 0.09 8.10 -14.78
CA LYS A 68 -0.46 8.96 -13.72
C LYS A 68 -0.83 8.07 -12.52
N PRO A 69 -0.41 8.40 -11.29
CA PRO A 69 -0.92 7.73 -10.10
C PRO A 69 -2.43 7.93 -10.02
N GLU A 70 -3.17 6.85 -9.84
CA GLU A 70 -4.62 6.85 -9.75
C GLU A 70 -5.04 5.86 -8.66
N ILE A 71 -6.13 6.20 -7.96
CA ILE A 71 -6.77 5.34 -6.97
C ILE A 71 -8.28 5.38 -7.23
N GLU A 72 -8.91 4.21 -7.23
CA GLU A 72 -10.35 4.12 -7.34
C GLU A 72 -10.98 4.52 -6.01
N LEU A 73 -11.70 5.64 -6.00
CA LEU A 73 -12.42 6.12 -4.83
C LEU A 73 -13.90 5.75 -4.94
N PRO A 74 -14.51 5.18 -3.87
CA PRO A 74 -15.95 4.98 -3.85
C PRO A 74 -16.67 6.34 -3.81
N GLU A 75 -17.89 6.39 -4.33
CA GLU A 75 -18.78 7.53 -4.11
C GLU A 75 -19.07 7.68 -2.60
N PRO A 76 -19.16 8.92 -2.06
CA PRO A 76 -19.06 10.20 -2.77
C PRO A 76 -17.62 10.73 -2.96
N PHE A 77 -16.59 10.01 -2.49
CA PHE A 77 -15.20 10.50 -2.44
C PHE A 77 -14.55 10.70 -3.82
N SER A 78 -15.01 9.99 -4.85
CA SER A 78 -14.58 10.22 -6.24
C SER A 78 -15.12 11.51 -6.86
N LYS A 79 -16.18 12.12 -6.29
CA LYS A 79 -16.84 13.31 -6.84
C LYS A 79 -17.24 14.34 -5.77
N LEU A 80 -16.38 14.55 -4.78
CA LEU A 80 -16.64 15.54 -3.75
C LEU A 80 -16.79 16.95 -4.34
N SER A 81 -17.81 17.66 -3.88
CA SER A 81 -17.85 19.11 -4.04
C SER A 81 -16.76 19.78 -3.20
N TYR A 82 -16.48 21.05 -3.48
CA TYR A 82 -15.56 21.86 -2.69
C TYR A 82 -15.96 21.90 -1.20
N ASP A 83 -17.25 22.07 -0.91
CA ASP A 83 -17.75 22.16 0.46
C ASP A 83 -17.63 20.84 1.20
N GLN A 84 -17.92 19.72 0.52
CA GLN A 84 -17.73 18.38 1.08
C GLN A 84 -16.25 18.12 1.39
N TYR A 85 -15.34 18.46 0.48
CA TYR A 85 -13.90 18.30 0.70
C TYR A 85 -13.40 19.13 1.88
N ARG A 86 -13.87 20.38 2.05
CA ARG A 86 -13.55 21.22 3.22
C ARG A 86 -14.07 20.69 4.55
N ASP A 87 -15.06 19.80 4.49
CA ASP A 87 -15.60 19.14 5.67
C ASP A 87 -14.80 17.89 6.07
N ILE A 88 -13.81 17.49 5.26
CA ILE A 88 -12.77 16.54 5.64
C ILE A 88 -11.62 17.34 6.27
N ARG A 89 -11.41 17.15 7.58
CA ARG A 89 -10.39 17.89 8.34
C ARG A 89 -9.44 16.93 9.03
N PHE A 90 -8.14 17.20 8.89
CA PHE A 90 -7.14 16.51 9.67
C PHE A 90 -7.36 16.80 11.17
N ARG A 91 -7.21 15.78 12.00
CA ARG A 91 -7.28 15.87 13.46
C ARG A 91 -5.93 16.36 14.01
N PRO A 92 -5.80 17.60 14.50
CA PRO A 92 -4.51 18.13 14.92
C PRO A 92 -3.84 17.32 16.04
N GLU A 93 -4.63 16.64 16.87
CA GLU A 93 -4.17 15.70 17.89
C GLU A 93 -3.45 14.47 17.31
N GLN A 94 -3.64 14.16 16.03
CA GLN A 94 -2.98 13.07 15.30
C GLN A 94 -1.76 13.54 14.50
N ALA A 95 -1.33 14.80 14.66
CA ALA A 95 -0.15 15.31 13.97
C ALA A 95 1.07 14.43 14.28
N ILE A 96 1.83 14.09 13.23
CA ILE A 96 3.04 13.28 13.37
C ILE A 96 4.07 14.09 14.16
N TRP A 97 4.74 13.42 15.10
CA TRP A 97 5.70 13.99 16.06
C TRP A 97 5.14 14.97 17.08
N ARG A 98 3.82 15.08 17.19
CA ARG A 98 3.20 15.92 18.22
C ARG A 98 3.58 15.44 19.61
N GLY A 99 4.17 16.33 20.40
CA GLY A 99 4.59 16.02 21.77
C GLY A 99 5.91 15.26 21.88
N GLU A 100 6.64 15.05 20.77
CA GLU A 100 7.94 14.36 20.77
C GLU A 100 9.14 15.29 21.01
N ASN A 101 8.89 16.51 21.51
CA ASN A 101 9.92 17.52 21.80
C ASN A 101 10.79 17.87 20.56
N LEU A 102 10.15 17.91 19.39
CA LEU A 102 10.70 18.45 18.16
C LEU A 102 10.11 19.84 17.91
N ASP A 103 10.88 20.72 17.27
CA ASP A 103 10.43 22.05 16.84
C ASP A 103 9.53 21.99 15.59
N TYR A 104 8.98 20.83 15.25
CA TYR A 104 8.06 20.69 14.15
C TYR A 104 7.12 19.50 14.32
N GLU A 105 5.93 19.63 13.71
CA GLU A 105 4.96 18.55 13.56
C GLU A 105 4.48 18.51 12.10
N LEU A 106 3.97 17.35 11.69
CA LEU A 106 3.46 17.14 10.33
C LEU A 106 1.98 16.81 10.33
N GLN A 107 1.23 17.46 9.45
CA GLN A 107 -0.19 17.20 9.24
C GLN A 107 -0.43 16.80 7.78
N LEU A 108 -1.37 15.89 7.59
CA LEU A 108 -1.62 15.24 6.30
C LEU A 108 -2.84 15.86 5.62
N PHE A 109 -2.87 15.86 4.29
CA PHE A 109 -4.03 16.27 3.51
C PHE A 109 -4.74 15.07 2.93
N ALA A 110 -6.06 15.03 3.07
CA ALA A 110 -6.89 13.99 2.46
C ALA A 110 -6.90 14.12 0.94
N LEU A 111 -7.01 13.00 0.25
CA LEU A 111 -7.28 12.97 -1.19
C LEU A 111 -8.75 13.32 -1.47
N GLY A 112 -9.02 14.07 -2.55
CA GLY A 112 -10.39 14.38 -3.00
C GLY A 112 -10.53 15.73 -3.70
N TYR A 113 -11.72 15.98 -4.24
CA TYR A 113 -12.03 17.17 -5.05
C TYR A 113 -11.07 17.30 -6.24
N ILE A 114 -10.41 18.43 -6.44
CA ILE A 114 -9.39 18.63 -7.49
C ILE A 114 -8.02 18.06 -7.12
N TYR A 115 -7.84 17.62 -5.87
CA TYR A 115 -6.63 16.94 -5.41
C TYR A 115 -6.82 15.43 -5.60
N ASP A 116 -6.83 15.01 -6.86
CA ASP A 116 -7.17 13.65 -7.30
C ASP A 116 -5.96 12.73 -7.52
N ILE A 117 -4.74 13.28 -7.41
CA ILE A 117 -3.49 12.52 -7.55
C ILE A 117 -3.04 12.02 -6.18
N PRO A 118 -3.06 10.70 -5.91
CA PRO A 118 -2.59 10.15 -4.65
C PRO A 118 -1.09 10.34 -4.46
N VAL A 119 -0.71 10.68 -3.24
CA VAL A 119 0.68 10.77 -2.79
C VAL A 119 0.90 9.74 -1.70
N ASP A 120 1.86 8.83 -1.95
CA ASP A 120 2.34 7.91 -0.92
C ASP A 120 3.30 8.65 0.02
N ILE A 121 3.00 8.59 1.33
CA ILE A 121 3.82 9.21 2.37
C ILE A 121 4.47 8.11 3.21
N TRP A 122 5.79 8.16 3.30
CA TRP A 122 6.59 7.25 4.11
C TRP A 122 7.28 8.03 5.22
N LEU A 123 7.13 7.55 6.45
CA LEU A 123 7.82 8.09 7.62
C LEU A 123 9.15 7.35 7.77
N VAL A 124 10.26 8.10 7.97
CA VAL A 124 11.59 7.53 8.18
C VAL A 124 12.09 7.91 9.57
N GLU A 125 12.25 6.91 10.43
CA GLU A 125 12.64 7.07 11.83
C GLU A 125 13.63 5.97 12.22
N ASP A 126 14.73 6.33 12.87
CA ASP A 126 15.77 5.38 13.32
C ASP A 126 16.28 4.43 12.22
N GLY A 127 16.33 4.91 10.98
CA GLY A 127 16.76 4.12 9.82
C GLY A 127 15.69 3.19 9.24
N TRP A 128 14.46 3.24 9.73
CA TRP A 128 13.32 2.46 9.25
C TRP A 128 12.34 3.33 8.49
N MET A 129 11.81 2.85 7.38
CA MET A 129 10.71 3.47 6.64
C MET A 129 9.40 2.70 6.86
N ARG A 130 8.32 3.43 7.13
CA ARG A 130 6.96 2.88 7.22
C ARG A 130 5.99 3.71 6.39
N LYS A 131 5.15 3.05 5.60
CA LYS A 131 4.10 3.73 4.83
C LYS A 131 2.99 4.19 5.74
N LEU A 132 2.57 5.44 5.62
CA LEU A 132 1.37 5.94 6.27
C LEU A 132 0.14 5.50 5.47
N LYS A 133 -0.93 5.15 6.19
CA LYS A 133 -2.24 4.82 5.61
C LYS A 133 -3.22 5.91 5.99
N ALA A 134 -3.97 6.40 5.02
CA ALA A 134 -5.06 7.33 5.28
C ALA A 134 -6.26 6.53 5.79
N ASP A 135 -6.87 6.98 6.87
CA ASP A 135 -8.10 6.41 7.42
C ASP A 135 -8.84 7.44 8.31
N GLY A 136 -10.00 7.05 8.83
CA GLY A 136 -10.87 7.89 9.66
C GLY A 136 -10.35 8.15 11.07
N THR A 137 -9.22 7.56 11.47
CA THR A 137 -8.55 7.91 12.72
C THR A 137 -7.78 9.21 12.57
N LEU A 138 -7.23 9.49 11.37
CA LEU A 138 -6.45 10.70 11.09
C LEU A 138 -7.31 11.92 10.74
N PHE A 139 -8.54 11.68 10.26
CA PHE A 139 -9.43 12.74 9.78
C PHE A 139 -10.79 12.71 10.48
N SER A 140 -11.36 13.89 10.70
CA SER A 140 -12.79 14.04 10.95
C SER A 140 -13.50 14.32 9.63
N ILE A 141 -14.56 13.57 9.37
CA ILE A 141 -15.43 13.78 8.21
C ILE A 141 -16.74 14.37 8.73
N GLY A 142 -17.07 15.57 8.27
CA GLY A 142 -18.25 16.30 8.71
C GLY A 142 -19.55 15.84 8.03
N PRO A 143 -20.68 16.44 8.44
CA PRO A 143 -22.02 15.99 8.06
C PRO A 143 -22.36 16.17 6.57
N LEU A 144 -21.57 16.93 5.80
CA LEU A 144 -21.78 17.07 4.35
C LEU A 144 -21.46 15.78 3.57
N ILE A 145 -20.83 14.82 4.21
CA ILE A 145 -20.53 13.48 3.69
C ILE A 145 -21.17 12.45 4.64
N PRO A 146 -22.49 12.22 4.54
CA PRO A 146 -23.16 11.25 5.40
C PRO A 146 -22.65 9.84 5.14
N ASP A 147 -22.68 9.00 6.18
CA ASP A 147 -22.33 7.58 6.13
C ASP A 147 -20.90 7.28 5.61
N ALA A 148 -19.97 8.22 5.81
CA ALA A 148 -18.57 8.01 5.47
C ALA A 148 -18.00 6.78 6.21
N PRO A 149 -17.37 5.83 5.49
CA PRO A 149 -16.80 4.65 6.13
C PRO A 149 -15.57 5.02 6.96
N GLN A 150 -15.27 4.23 7.99
CA GLN A 150 -14.08 4.43 8.83
C GLN A 150 -12.75 4.37 8.04
N ALA A 151 -12.75 3.72 6.88
CA ALA A 151 -11.59 3.65 5.99
C ALA A 151 -11.36 4.95 5.20
N ALA A 152 -12.30 5.90 5.21
CA ALA A 152 -12.14 7.18 4.55
C ALA A 152 -11.38 8.18 5.44
N PRO A 153 -10.57 9.08 4.86
CA PRO A 153 -10.25 9.18 3.43
C PRO A 153 -9.27 8.10 2.98
N PHE A 154 -9.37 7.68 1.71
CA PHE A 154 -8.67 6.51 1.18
C PHE A 154 -7.23 6.75 0.72
N GLY A 155 -6.76 8.00 0.80
CA GLY A 155 -5.41 8.38 0.40
C GLY A 155 -5.06 9.80 0.84
N PHE A 156 -3.79 10.16 0.61
CA PHE A 156 -3.29 11.50 0.87
C PHE A 156 -3.11 12.26 -0.44
N SER A 157 -3.35 13.58 -0.40
CA SER A 157 -2.98 14.51 -1.48
C SER A 157 -1.67 15.26 -1.19
N GLY A 158 -1.16 15.17 0.04
CA GLY A 158 0.07 15.82 0.46
C GLY A 158 0.17 15.97 1.97
N PHE A 159 1.03 16.87 2.41
CA PHE A 159 1.24 17.20 3.82
C PHE A 159 1.69 18.65 3.99
N ARG A 160 1.66 19.12 5.24
CA ARG A 160 2.23 20.40 5.68
C ARG A 160 3.06 20.19 6.94
N ILE A 161 4.08 21.01 7.10
CA ILE A 161 4.94 21.04 8.28
C ILE A 161 4.60 22.33 9.06
N HIS A 162 4.35 22.19 10.35
CA HIS A 162 4.26 23.31 11.27
C HIS A 162 5.50 23.32 12.16
N GLY A 163 5.91 24.52 12.55
CA GLY A 163 7.01 24.76 13.47
C GLY A 163 7.09 26.26 13.79
N PRO A 164 7.91 26.68 14.75
CA PRO A 164 8.05 28.07 15.18
C PRO A 164 8.87 28.88 14.16
N ILE A 165 8.30 29.11 12.97
CA ILE A 165 8.97 29.87 11.90
C ILE A 165 8.85 31.38 12.14
N ASN A 166 7.76 31.81 12.80
CA ASN A 166 7.44 33.24 12.98
C ASN A 166 7.73 33.74 14.40
N GLN A 167 7.59 32.89 15.42
CA GLN A 167 7.88 33.20 16.83
C GLN A 167 8.39 31.92 17.49
N SER A 168 9.46 32.02 18.28
CA SER A 168 10.15 30.89 18.90
C SER A 168 9.42 30.29 20.12
N ASP A 169 8.39 30.97 20.64
CA ASP A 169 7.91 30.75 22.01
C ASP A 169 6.40 30.37 22.10
N VAL A 170 5.81 29.80 21.03
CA VAL A 170 4.39 29.37 21.02
C VAL A 170 4.27 27.86 20.89
#